data_AF-A0A3C1KAY8-F1
#
_entry.id   AF-A0A3C1KAY8-F1
#
_cell.length_a   1.000
_cell.length_b   1.000
_cell.length_c   1.000
_cell.angle_alpha   90.00
_cell.angle_beta   90.00
_cell.angle_gamma   90.00
#
_symmetry.space_group_name_H-M   'P 1'
#
loop_
_entity.id
_entity.type
_entity.pdbx_description
1 polymer ?
#
loop_
_entity_poly.entity_id
_entity_poly.type
_entity_poly.pdbx_seq_one_letter_code
_entity_poly.pdbx_strand_id
1 'polypeptide(L)'
;MAFSTLLRGLVRALTGRPARAEEVDIRTTRGIRVAYSPSPGGAADGGEIVWTWVPFQENPRQGKDRPVLVIGRAGRAHAWAMKLTSKSHVGDREYVSLGSGAWDASRRESWLDLD
;
A
#
# COMPACT_ATOMS: atom_id res chain seq x y z
N MET A 1 13.66 -16.57 -19.53
CA MET A 1 14.03 -15.59 -18.50
C MET A 1 13.56 -14.22 -18.98
N ALA A 2 12.55 -13.65 -18.33
CA ALA A 2 12.17 -12.25 -18.51
C ALA A 2 11.80 -11.71 -17.11
N PHE A 3 12.61 -10.76 -16.65
CA PHE A 3 12.54 -10.11 -15.35
C PHE A 3 11.22 -9.32 -15.23
N SER A 4 10.26 -9.83 -14.47
CA SER A 4 9.14 -9.02 -13.99
C SER A 4 9.66 -8.11 -12.88
N THR A 5 10.09 -6.92 -13.26
CA THR A 5 10.49 -5.85 -12.33
C THR A 5 9.30 -4.88 -12.21
N LEU A 6 8.15 -5.41 -11.81
CA LEU A 6 7.03 -4.57 -11.37
C LEU A 6 7.45 -3.98 -10.04
N LEU A 7 7.46 -2.64 -9.91
CA LEU A 7 7.51 -2.07 -8.58
C LEU A 7 6.19 -2.39 -7.87
N ARG A 8 6.25 -3.31 -6.93
CA ARG A 8 5.19 -4.05 -6.25
C ARG A 8 4.42 -3.21 -5.23
N GLY A 9 5.00 -2.12 -4.75
CA GLY A 9 4.48 -1.38 -3.61
C GLY A 9 3.17 -0.65 -3.90
N LEU A 10 2.97 -0.13 -5.12
CA LEU A 10 1.89 0.81 -5.39
C LEU A 10 0.54 0.12 -5.64
N VAL A 11 -0.44 0.52 -4.84
CA VAL A 11 -1.82 0.08 -4.89
C VAL A 11 -2.71 1.27 -5.21
N ARG A 12 -3.68 1.07 -6.11
CA ARG A 12 -4.83 1.96 -6.27
C ARG A 12 -6.03 1.36 -5.53
N ALA A 13 -6.49 2.03 -4.48
CA ALA A 13 -7.64 1.56 -3.69
C ALA A 13 -8.86 2.48 -3.90
N LEU A 14 -10.06 1.88 -3.99
CA LEU A 14 -11.33 2.61 -3.93
C LEU A 14 -11.52 3.21 -2.53
N THR A 15 -12.07 4.42 -2.45
CA THR A 15 -12.34 5.08 -1.16
C THR A 15 -13.59 4.54 -0.44
N GLY A 16 -14.36 3.65 -1.08
CA GLY A 16 -15.56 2.99 -0.52
C GLY A 16 -15.30 1.53 -0.13
N ARG A 17 -16.03 1.01 0.87
CA ARG A 17 -15.89 -0.37 1.37
C ARG A 17 -16.75 -1.37 0.59
N PRO A 18 -16.24 -2.57 0.23
CA PRO A 18 -14.84 -2.99 0.40
C PRO A 18 -13.93 -2.31 -0.64
N ALA A 19 -12.90 -1.64 -0.14
CA ALA A 19 -11.87 -1.06 -0.98
C ALA A 19 -11.06 -2.22 -1.55
N ARG A 20 -11.16 -2.45 -2.86
CA ARG A 20 -10.30 -3.38 -3.57
C ARG A 20 -9.09 -2.62 -4.10
N ALA A 21 -7.91 -3.14 -3.79
CA ALA A 21 -6.65 -2.68 -4.34
C ALA A 21 -6.40 -3.27 -5.73
N GLU A 22 -5.83 -2.48 -6.62
CA GLU A 22 -5.15 -2.95 -7.83
C GLU A 22 -3.66 -2.59 -7.71
N GLU A 23 -2.77 -3.55 -7.96
CA GLU A 23 -1.33 -3.32 -8.02
C GLU A 23 -0.98 -2.66 -9.36
N VAL A 24 -0.17 -1.61 -9.33
CA VAL A 24 0.24 -0.86 -10.51
C VAL A 24 1.76 -0.70 -10.55
N ASP A 25 2.33 -0.61 -11.76
CA ASP A 25 3.75 -0.33 -11.92
C ASP A 25 4.03 1.17 -11.75
N ILE A 26 4.81 1.54 -10.73
CA ILE A 26 5.22 2.92 -10.47
C ILE A 26 5.93 3.57 -11.67
N ARG A 27 6.64 2.78 -12.50
CA ARG A 27 7.47 3.28 -13.60
C ARG A 27 6.64 3.77 -14.77
N THR A 28 5.46 3.16 -14.93
CA THR A 28 4.49 3.52 -15.99
C THR A 28 3.40 4.43 -15.47
N THR A 29 3.15 4.43 -14.15
CA THR A 29 2.15 5.28 -13.51
C THR A 29 2.59 6.74 -13.51
N ARG A 30 1.74 7.63 -14.03
CA ARG A 30 1.97 9.08 -14.08
C ARG A 30 1.08 9.84 -13.11
N GLY A 31 1.49 11.05 -12.75
CA GLY A 31 0.66 11.96 -11.95
C GLY A 31 0.50 11.57 -10.48
N ILE A 32 1.41 10.74 -9.95
CA ILE A 32 1.44 10.44 -8.52
C ILE A 32 1.83 11.71 -7.77
N ARG A 33 0.96 12.15 -6.86
CA ARG A 33 1.23 13.25 -5.95
C ARG A 33 1.26 12.68 -4.54
N VAL A 34 2.45 12.68 -3.95
CA VAL A 34 2.62 12.33 -2.54
C VAL A 34 2.20 13.52 -1.70
N ALA A 35 1.36 13.30 -0.70
CA ALA A 35 0.90 14.31 0.23
C ALA A 35 0.73 13.71 1.63
N TYR A 36 1.00 14.51 2.66
CA TYR A 36 0.67 14.17 4.04
C TYR A 36 -0.45 15.09 4.49
N SER A 37 -1.65 14.55 4.66
CA SER A 37 -2.85 15.26 5.09
C SER A 37 -3.87 14.27 5.66
N PRO A 38 -3.51 13.48 6.70
CA PRO A 38 -4.38 12.44 7.23
C PRO A 38 -5.67 13.06 7.79
N SER A 39 -6.83 12.48 7.45
CA SER A 39 -8.13 12.97 7.89
C SER A 39 -9.02 11.80 8.31
N PRO A 40 -8.95 11.37 9.58
CA PRO A 40 -9.68 10.20 10.06
C PRO A 40 -11.19 10.28 9.81
N GLY A 41 -11.78 9.13 9.46
CA GLY A 41 -13.23 9.00 9.29
C GLY A 41 -13.77 9.40 7.90
N GLY A 42 -12.89 9.86 7.00
CA GLY A 42 -13.23 10.17 5.61
C GLY A 42 -12.79 9.12 4.60
N ALA A 43 -12.66 9.56 3.35
CA ALA A 43 -11.91 8.82 2.33
C ALA A 43 -10.44 8.73 2.78
N ALA A 44 -9.77 7.63 2.42
CA ALA A 44 -8.40 7.41 2.86
C ALA A 44 -7.46 8.49 2.29
N ASP A 45 -6.81 9.24 3.19
CA ASP A 45 -5.93 10.35 2.83
C ASP A 45 -4.45 10.06 3.08
N GLY A 46 -3.60 10.84 2.43
CA GLY A 46 -2.15 10.66 2.49
C GLY A 46 -1.62 10.75 3.92
N GLY A 47 -0.86 9.74 4.34
CA GLY A 47 -0.36 9.56 5.70
C GLY A 47 -1.19 8.60 6.55
N GLU A 48 -2.35 8.14 6.09
CA GLU A 48 -3.14 7.14 6.81
C GLU A 48 -2.72 5.70 6.45
N ILE A 49 -2.79 4.81 7.45
CA ILE A 49 -2.68 3.36 7.22
C ILE A 49 -4.08 2.76 7.28
N VAL A 50 -4.51 2.16 6.17
CA VAL A 50 -5.85 1.59 6.02
C VAL A 50 -5.77 0.12 5.65
N TRP A 51 -6.77 -0.65 6.07
CA TRP A 51 -6.91 -2.05 5.69
C TRP A 51 -7.71 -2.18 4.40
N THR A 52 -7.18 -2.91 3.44
CA THR A 52 -7.80 -3.16 2.13
C THR A 52 -7.51 -4.58 1.66
N TRP A 53 -8.39 -5.11 0.82
CA TRP A 53 -8.16 -6.38 0.16
C TRP A 53 -7.12 -6.19 -0.96
N VAL A 54 -5.97 -6.86 -0.84
CA VAL A 54 -4.88 -6.81 -1.82
C VAL A 54 -4.79 -8.14 -2.58
N PRO A 55 -4.88 -8.12 -3.93
CA PRO A 55 -4.75 -9.32 -4.75
C PRO A 55 -3.36 -9.95 -4.64
N PHE A 56 -3.28 -11.26 -4.91
CA PHE A 56 -2.01 -11.91 -5.20
C PHE A 56 -1.59 -11.66 -6.65
N GLN A 57 -0.28 -11.56 -6.90
CA GLN A 57 0.25 -11.31 -8.24
C GLN A 57 -0.03 -12.49 -9.17
N GLU A 58 0.07 -13.71 -8.64
CA GLU A 58 -0.12 -14.96 -9.39
C GLU A 58 -1.58 -15.18 -9.76
N ASN A 59 -2.51 -14.63 -8.99
CA ASN A 59 -3.94 -14.78 -9.21
C ASN A 59 -4.73 -13.59 -8.65
N PRO A 60 -5.13 -12.62 -9.48
CA PRO A 60 -5.90 -11.45 -9.05
C PRO A 60 -7.31 -11.76 -8.50
N ARG A 61 -7.77 -13.01 -8.60
CA ARG A 61 -9.02 -13.48 -7.96
C ARG A 61 -8.81 -13.93 -6.51
N GLN A 62 -7.56 -14.15 -6.12
CA GLN A 62 -7.17 -14.44 -4.75
C GLN A 62 -6.43 -13.24 -4.17
N GLY A 63 -6.49 -13.11 -2.85
CA GLY A 63 -5.91 -11.98 -2.15
C GLY A 63 -6.15 -12.10 -0.66
N LYS A 64 -5.73 -11.08 0.08
CA LYS A 64 -5.96 -10.99 1.53
C LYS A 64 -6.03 -9.55 1.98
N ASP A 65 -6.68 -9.34 3.11
CA ASP A 65 -6.65 -8.05 3.78
C ASP A 65 -5.24 -7.74 4.26
N ARG A 66 -4.76 -6.55 3.91
CA ARG A 66 -3.48 -6.03 4.34
C ARG A 66 -3.60 -4.56 4.72
N PRO A 67 -2.82 -4.10 5.71
CA PRO A 67 -2.61 -2.69 5.89
C PRO A 67 -1.78 -2.14 4.72
N VAL A 68 -2.15 -0.95 4.24
CA VAL A 68 -1.42 -0.18 3.24
C VAL A 68 -1.26 1.26 3.73
N LEU A 69 -0.13 1.89 3.44
CA LEU A 69 0.09 3.32 3.70
C LEU A 69 -0.43 4.12 2.52
N VAL A 70 -1.43 4.95 2.71
CA VAL A 70 -1.88 5.89 1.67
C VAL A 70 -0.83 6.98 1.50
N ILE A 71 -0.39 7.20 0.27
CA ILE A 71 0.62 8.22 -0.07
C ILE A 71 -0.01 9.45 -0.74
N GLY A 72 -1.24 9.35 -1.25
CA GLY A 72 -1.96 10.49 -1.81
C GLY A 72 -3.21 10.10 -2.58
N ARG A 73 -3.99 11.09 -3.02
CA ARG A 73 -5.24 10.85 -3.78
C ARG A 73 -4.95 10.56 -5.26
N ALA A 74 -5.77 9.68 -5.83
CA ALA A 74 -5.78 9.30 -7.24
C ALA A 74 -7.16 9.62 -7.86
N GLY A 75 -7.44 10.91 -8.02
CA GLY A 75 -8.78 11.40 -8.41
C GLY A 75 -9.76 11.43 -7.24
N ARG A 76 -11.07 11.44 -7.53
CA ARG A 76 -12.12 11.63 -6.50
C ARG A 76 -12.43 10.38 -5.67
N ALA A 77 -12.23 9.21 -6.26
CA ALA A 77 -12.70 7.93 -5.69
C ALA A 77 -11.58 6.93 -5.42
N HIS A 78 -10.32 7.31 -5.66
CA HIS A 78 -9.20 6.41 -5.45
C HIS A 78 -8.07 7.11 -4.71
N ALA A 79 -7.20 6.31 -4.11
CA ALA A 79 -5.94 6.73 -3.52
C ALA A 79 -4.80 5.83 -3.99
N TRP A 80 -3.60 6.41 -4.01
CA TRP A 80 -2.33 5.71 -4.15
C TRP A 80 -1.87 5.25 -2.77
N ALA A 81 -1.45 3.99 -2.65
CA ALA A 81 -1.01 3.42 -1.39
C ALA A 81 0.18 2.47 -1.55
N MET A 82 0.92 2.22 -0.49
CA MET A 82 2.08 1.34 -0.45
C MET A 82 1.85 0.16 0.48
N LYS A 83 2.25 -1.05 0.09
CA LYS A 83 2.05 -2.27 0.89
C LYS A 83 2.92 -2.27 2.15
N LEU A 84 2.37 -2.85 3.22
CA LEU A 84 3.13 -3.15 4.44
C LEU A 84 3.41 -4.65 4.58
N THR A 85 4.50 -4.96 5.28
CA THR A 85 4.86 -6.30 5.74
C THR A 85 5.36 -6.26 7.18
N SER A 86 5.11 -7.32 7.96
CA SER A 86 5.65 -7.51 9.30
C SER A 86 6.84 -8.48 9.35
N LYS A 87 7.32 -8.92 8.17
CA LYS A 87 8.59 -9.63 8.06
C LYS A 87 9.72 -8.63 8.29
N SER A 88 10.75 -9.05 9.02
CA SER A 88 11.93 -8.20 9.22
C SER A 88 12.69 -8.02 7.91
N HIS A 89 13.05 -6.77 7.62
CA HIS A 89 13.85 -6.35 6.47
C HIS A 89 15.02 -5.45 6.90
N VAL A 90 15.58 -5.69 8.10
CA VAL A 90 16.73 -4.93 8.60
C VAL A 90 17.89 -5.01 7.62
N GLY A 91 18.39 -3.85 7.18
CA GLY A 91 19.51 -3.72 6.25
C GLY A 91 19.12 -3.84 4.77
N ASP A 92 17.85 -4.10 4.47
CA ASP A 92 17.33 -4.12 3.10
C ASP A 92 16.91 -2.71 2.68
N ARG A 93 17.41 -2.25 1.52
CA ARG A 93 17.19 -0.87 1.04
C ARG A 93 15.83 -0.69 0.38
N GLU A 94 15.20 -1.78 -0.04
CA GLU A 94 13.87 -1.76 -0.64
C GLU A 94 12.76 -1.75 0.43
N TYR A 95 13.12 -1.59 1.71
CA TYR A 95 12.18 -1.54 2.81
C TYR A 95 12.48 -0.40 3.78
N VAL A 96 11.43 0.28 4.22
CA VAL A 96 11.54 1.35 5.23
C VAL A 96 10.83 0.90 6.50
N SER A 97 11.53 0.90 7.64
CA SER A 97 10.90 0.58 8.93
C SER A 97 9.87 1.65 9.27
N LEU A 98 8.66 1.20 9.62
CA LEU A 98 7.56 2.03 10.12
C LEU A 98 7.38 1.90 11.64
N GLY A 99 8.14 1.00 12.29
CA GLY A 99 7.90 0.62 13.68
C GLY A 99 6.61 -0.18 13.88
N SER A 100 6.05 -0.16 15.09
CA SER A 100 4.82 -0.87 15.44
C SER A 100 3.61 0.06 15.56
N GLY A 101 2.42 -0.47 15.22
CA GLY A 101 1.22 0.35 15.16
C GLY A 101 -0.08 -0.43 15.26
N ALA A 102 -1.20 0.29 15.36
CA ALA A 102 -2.54 -0.31 15.50
C ALA A 102 -2.97 -1.10 14.25
N TRP A 103 -2.27 -0.93 13.14
CA TRP A 103 -2.47 -1.67 11.90
C TRP A 103 -1.94 -3.11 11.92
N ASP A 104 -1.18 -3.52 12.94
CA ASP A 104 -0.87 -4.93 13.20
C ASP A 104 -1.45 -5.30 14.57
N ALA A 105 -2.39 -6.24 14.59
CA ALA A 105 -3.02 -6.72 15.82
C ALA A 105 -2.00 -7.32 16.81
N SER A 106 -0.89 -7.87 16.31
CA SER A 106 0.21 -8.38 17.13
C SER A 106 1.25 -7.30 17.49
N ARG A 107 1.03 -6.04 17.10
CA ARG A 107 1.92 -4.90 17.39
C ARG A 107 3.39 -5.15 17.01
N ARG A 108 3.63 -5.95 15.95
CA ARG A 108 4.97 -6.21 15.45
C ARG A 108 5.50 -4.98 14.72
N GLU A 109 6.83 -4.90 14.65
CA GLU A 109 7.48 -3.98 13.71
C GLU A 109 7.00 -4.27 12.29
N SER A 110 6.73 -3.21 11.55
CA SER A 110 6.25 -3.24 10.17
C SER A 110 7.19 -2.45 9.27
N TRP A 111 7.21 -2.83 8.00
CA TRP A 111 8.05 -2.26 6.97
C TRP A 111 7.17 -1.85 5.78
N LEU A 112 7.49 -0.71 5.18
CA LEU A 112 6.95 -0.28 3.90
C LEU A 112 7.72 -0.98 2.77
N ASP A 113 6.99 -1.61 1.85
CA ASP A 113 7.53 -2.28 0.67
C ASP A 113 7.77 -1.23 -0.44
N LEU A 114 9.04 -0.93 -0.74
CA LEU A 114 9.43 -0.04 -1.83
C LEU A 114 9.66 -0.77 -3.16
N ASP A 115 9.89 -2.09 -3.11
CA ASP A 115 10.03 -2.93 -4.30
C ASP A 115 8.74 -3.02 -5.08
#